data_AF-A0A6G3U108-F1
#
_entry.id   AF-A0A6G3U108-F1
#
_cell.length_a   1.000
_cell.length_b   1.000
_cell.length_c   1.000
_cell.angle_alpha   90.00
_cell.angle_beta   90.00
_cell.angle_gamma   90.00
#
_symmetry.space_group_name_H-M   'P 1'
#
loop_
_entity.id
_entity.type
_entity.pdbx_description
1 polymer ?
#
loop_
_entity_poly.entity_id
_entity_poly.type
_entity_poly.pdbx_seq_one_letter_code
_entity_poly.pdbx_strand_id
1 'polypeptide(L)' 'MGSHTDSTDPHAVPDLPTPVTRAGREGLDALLARPDRALIGLDFDGTLAPIVADPDRARAHPDAVPALAA' A
#
# COMPACT_ATOMS: atom_id res chain seq x y z
N MET A 1 -16.30 15.94 -4.03
CA MET A 1 -15.27 16.93 -3.64
C MET A 1 -14.65 16.40 -2.36
N GLY A 2 -13.63 15.55 -2.47
CA GLY A 2 -13.00 14.93 -1.30
C GLY A 2 -12.10 15.96 -0.61
N SER A 3 -12.33 16.18 0.68
CA SER A 3 -11.51 17.05 1.52
C SER A 3 -10.19 16.34 1.82
N HIS A 4 -9.20 16.52 0.95
CA HIS A 4 -7.81 16.23 1.31
C HIS A 4 -7.38 17.32 2.28
N THR A 5 -7.35 17.02 3.57
CA THR A 5 -6.61 17.83 4.54
C THR A 5 -5.14 17.66 4.22
N ASP A 6 -4.53 18.71 3.69
CA ASP A 6 -3.09 18.82 3.46
C ASP A 6 -2.40 18.77 4.83
N SER A 7 -2.04 17.56 5.28
CA SER A 7 -1.36 17.36 6.54
C SER A 7 0.10 17.80 6.36
N THR A 8 0.49 18.84 7.09
CA THR A 8 1.85 19.41 7.06
C THR A 8 2.88 18.57 7.80
N ASP A 9 2.49 17.37 8.27
CA ASP A 9 3.38 16.39 8.87
C ASP A 9 3.87 15.40 7.79
N PRO A 10 5.18 15.35 7.49
CA PRO A 10 5.74 14.44 6.50
C PRO A 10 5.59 12.95 6.90
N HIS A 11 5.15 12.67 8.12
CA HIS A 11 4.86 11.33 8.63
C HIS A 11 3.38 11.09 8.96
N ALA A 12 2.49 12.07 8.71
CA ALA A 12 1.07 11.82 8.85
C ALA A 12 0.63 10.81 7.80
N VAL A 13 0.24 9.62 8.25
CA VAL A 13 -0.42 8.64 7.41
C VAL A 13 -1.75 9.28 6.99
N PRO A 14 -1.97 9.62 5.72
CA PRO A 14 -3.27 10.12 5.30
C PRO A 14 -4.34 9.07 5.63
N ASP A 15 -5.54 9.51 5.97
CA ASP A 15 -6.68 8.60 6.18
C ASP A 15 -6.79 7.67 4.97
N LEU A 16 -6.76 6.36 5.23
CA LEU A 16 -6.86 5.37 4.17
C LEU A 16 -8.21 5.50 3.46
N PRO A 17 -8.26 5.35 2.13
CA PRO A 17 -9.50 5.48 1.38
C PRO A 17 -10.49 4.37 1.77
N THR A 18 -11.73 4.76 2.07
CA THR A 18 -12.82 3.80 2.34
C THR A 18 -13.40 3.23 1.03
N PRO A 19 -13.57 1.90 0.90
CA PRO A 19 -14.17 1.31 -0.30
C PRO A 19 -15.59 1.82 -0.58
N VAL A 20 -15.78 2.43 -1.74
CA VAL A 20 -17.07 3.03 -2.14
C VAL A 20 -18.04 2.03 -2.76
N THR A 21 -17.56 0.89 -3.25
CA THR A 21 -18.39 -0.18 -3.82
C THR A 21 -18.76 -1.22 -2.77
N ARG A 22 -19.89 -1.89 -2.97
CA ARG A 22 -20.29 -3.02 -2.12
C ARG A 22 -19.23 -4.12 -2.12
N ALA A 23 -18.76 -4.53 -3.30
CA ALA A 23 -17.74 -5.55 -3.44
C ALA A 23 -16.43 -5.17 -2.73
N GLY A 24 -16.03 -3.89 -2.78
CA GLY A 24 -14.84 -3.42 -2.07
C GLY A 24 -14.98 -3.49 -0.55
N ARG A 25 -16.15 -3.15 0.00
CA ARG A 25 -16.42 -3.28 1.44
C ARG A 25 -16.42 -4.75 1.88
N GLU A 26 -17.17 -5.59 1.16
CA GLU A 26 -17.23 -7.04 1.44
C GLU A 26 -15.84 -7.70 1.33
N GLY A 27 -15.02 -7.27 0.35
CA GLY A 27 -13.65 -7.76 0.20
C GLY A 27 -12.74 -7.34 1.36
N LEU A 28 -12.80 -6.07 1.79
CA LEU A 28 -12.04 -5.60 2.95
C LEU A 28 -12.47 -6.31 4.23
N ASP A 29 -13.77 -6.46 4.45
CA ASP A 29 -14.31 -7.20 5.60
C ASP A 29 -13.80 -8.65 5.62
N ALA A 30 -13.74 -9.32 4.46
CA ALA A 30 -13.22 -10.68 4.35
C ALA A 30 -11.72 -10.77 4.67
N LEU A 31 -10.92 -9.82 4.18
CA LEU A 31 -9.48 -9.76 4.48
C LEU A 31 -9.22 -9.55 5.98
N LEU A 32 -9.97 -8.64 6.61
CA LEU A 32 -9.85 -8.34 8.04
C LEU A 32 -10.34 -9.49 8.92
N ALA A 33 -11.37 -10.23 8.49
CA ALA A 33 -11.90 -11.37 9.24
C ALA A 33 -10.99 -12.61 9.19
N ARG A 34 -10.27 -12.83 8.08
CA ARG A 34 -9.41 -14.02 7.85
C ARG A 34 -8.06 -13.64 7.22
N PRO A 35 -7.22 -12.85 7.91
CA PRO A 35 -5.93 -12.43 7.37
C PRO A 35 -4.99 -13.63 7.12
N ASP A 36 -5.16 -14.74 7.84
CA ASP A 36 -4.45 -16.01 7.63
C ASP A 36 -4.66 -16.62 6.24
N ARG A 37 -5.70 -16.18 5.53
CA ARG A 37 -6.07 -16.65 4.18
C ARG A 37 -5.88 -15.59 3.10
N ALA A 38 -5.41 -14.40 3.47
CA ALA A 38 -5.22 -13.32 2.54
C ALA A 38 -4.02 -13.61 1.61
N LEU A 39 -4.19 -13.29 0.32
CA LEU A 39 -3.09 -13.19 -0.62
C LEU A 39 -2.79 -11.70 -0.83
N ILE A 40 -1.54 -11.30 -0.58
CA ILE A 40 -1.07 -9.94 -0.82
C ILE A 40 -0.28 -9.91 -2.13
N GLY A 41 -0.82 -9.19 -3.13
CA GLY A 41 -0.14 -8.93 -4.40
C GLY A 41 0.48 -7.54 -4.37
N LEU A 42 1.79 -7.46 -4.56
CA LEU A 42 2.55 -6.21 -4.54
C LEU A 42 3.18 -6.00 -5.92
N ASP A 43 3.06 -4.77 -6.43
CA ASP A 43 3.87 -4.32 -7.55
C ASP A 43 5.30 -3.99 -7.08
N PHE A 44 6.23 -3.79 -8.01
CA PHE A 44 7.62 -3.46 -7.70
C PHE A 44 7.90 -1.97 -7.84
N ASP A 45 7.96 -1.43 -9.06
CA ASP A 45 8.37 -0.05 -9.31
C ASP A 45 7.32 0.96 -8.80
N GLY A 46 7.72 1.88 -7.95
CA GLY A 46 6.84 2.82 -7.27
C GLY A 46 6.05 2.24 -6.10
N THR A 47 6.22 0.94 -5.81
CA THR A 47 5.61 0.27 -4.66
C THR A 47 6.69 -0.24 -3.70
N LEU A 48 7.47 -1.24 -4.11
CA LEU A 48 8.58 -1.81 -3.34
C LEU A 48 9.94 -1.21 -3.70
N ALA A 49 10.06 -0.52 -4.84
CA ALA A 49 11.23 0.23 -5.27
C ALA A 49 10.82 1.68 -5.58
N PRO A 50 11.65 2.70 -5.30
CA PRO A 50 11.33 4.08 -5.69
C PRO A 50 11.30 4.23 -7.22
N ILE A 51 10.41 5.10 -7.73
CA ILE A 51 10.42 5.48 -9.15
C ILE A 51 11.70 6.26 -9.43
N VAL A 52 12.49 5.78 -10.40
CA VAL A 52 13.77 6.35 -10.82
C VAL A 52 13.79 6.57 -12.33
N ALA A 53 14.62 7.50 -12.78
CA ALA A 53 14.74 7.81 -14.21
C ALA A 53 15.39 6.67 -15.03
N ASP A 54 16.31 5.93 -14.40
CA ASP A 54 17.00 4.79 -15.01
C ASP A 54 16.43 3.49 -14.41
N PRO A 55 15.66 2.70 -15.19
CA PRO A 55 14.99 1.51 -14.68
C PRO A 55 15.97 0.43 -14.21
N ASP A 56 17.18 0.37 -14.77
CA ASP A 56 18.21 -0.59 -14.34
C ASP A 56 18.72 -0.27 -12.93
N ARG A 57 18.35 0.87 -12.36
CA ARG A 57 18.67 1.31 -10.99
C ARG A 57 17.48 1.20 -10.03
N ALA A 58 16.32 0.71 -10.46
CA ALA A 58 15.23 0.41 -9.54
C ALA A 58 15.65 -0.76 -8.64
N ARG A 59 15.93 -0.45 -7.38
CA ARG A 59 16.31 -1.43 -6.35
C ARG A 59 15.25 -1.42 -5.27
N ALA A 60 14.97 -2.60 -4.72
CA ALA A 60 14.06 -2.74 -3.61
C ALA A 60 14.45 -1.77 -2.49
N HIS A 61 13.44 -1.15 -1.88
CA HIS A 61 13.61 -0.35 -0.68
C HIS A 61 14.34 -1.20 0.38
N PRO A 62 15.27 -0.63 1.15
CA PRO A 62 16.04 -1.39 2.15
C PRO A 62 15.17 -2.23 3.09
N ASP A 63 13.97 -1.74 3.40
CA ASP A 63 13.03 -2.41 4.31
C ASP A 63 12.13 -3.47 3.64
N ALA A 64 12.10 -3.54 2.30
CA ALA A 64 11.20 -4.45 1.59
C ALA A 64 11.52 -5.93 1.89
N VAL A 65 12.80 -6.32 1.88
CA VAL A 65 13.20 -7.71 2.14
C VAL A 65 12.96 -8.11 3.60
N PRO A 66 13.40 -7.33 4.62
CA PRO A 66 13.07 -7.63 6.01
C PRO A 66 11.56 -7.74 6.28
N ALA A 67 10.73 -6.91 5.64
CA ALA A 67 9.28 -6.94 5.81
C ALA A 67 8.62 -8.18 5.19
N LEU A 68 9.11 -8.65 4.03
CA LEU A 68 8.50 -9.75 3.28
C LEU A 68 9.01 -11.14 3.68
N ALA A 69 10.21 -11.23 4.26
CA ALA A 69 10.82 -12.51 4.64
C ALA A 69 10.40 -13.00 6.04
N ALA A 70 9.55 -12.24 6.74
CA ALA A 70 9.12 -12.50 8.11
C ALA A 70 8.12 -13.66 8.26
#